data_AF-A0AAP1RHX3-F1
#
_entry.id   AF-A0AAP1RHX3-F1
#
_cell.length_a   1.000
_cell.length_b   1.000
_cell.length_c   1.000
_cell.angle_alpha   90.00
_cell.angle_beta   90.00
_cell.angle_gamma   90.00
#
_symmetry.space_group_name_H-M   'P 1'
#
loop_
_entity.id
_entity.type
_entity.pdbx_description
1 polymer ?
#
loop_
_entity_poly.entity_id
_entity_poly.type
_entity_poly.pdbx_seq_one_letter_code
_entity_poly.pdbx_strand_id
1 'polypeptide(L)'
;MNNQEAQNSIDICTEELQRIYHLIQGHGHMSPIVPFLTKYSIVRACGTIEFCFKTIISDSHSGHSSQITNFIDNTIRNSSMNPNRQNISTTLKKFDPNWKTNFNQKLNDIADCERIKASIDSLNLARNSFAHGDTPSATFENIKDYFMDSVEIMKILDEVVSE
;
A
#
# COMPACT_ATOMS: atom_id res chain seq x y z
N MET A 1 0.34 -6.07 12.92
CA MET A 1 -0.28 -6.92 11.88
C MET A 1 0.08 -8.36 12.18
N ASN A 2 -0.76 -9.33 11.80
CA ASN A 2 -0.49 -10.76 11.85
C ASN A 2 0.66 -11.13 10.91
N ASN A 3 0.70 -10.58 9.69
CA ASN A 3 1.83 -10.74 8.80
C ASN A 3 3.03 -9.86 9.22
N GLN A 4 4.07 -10.48 9.79
CA GLN A 4 5.24 -9.78 10.30
C GLN A 4 6.13 -9.19 9.20
N GLU A 5 6.21 -9.83 8.02
CA GLU A 5 7.00 -9.29 6.90
C GLU A 5 6.41 -7.99 6.37
N ALA A 6 5.08 -7.93 6.22
CA ALA A 6 4.36 -6.73 5.86
C ALA A 6 4.52 -5.64 6.92
N GLN A 7 4.38 -5.98 8.22
CA GLN A 7 4.60 -5.05 9.33
C GLN A 7 6.01 -4.43 9.28
N ASN A 8 7.04 -5.26 9.15
CA ASN A 8 8.42 -4.79 9.10
C ASN A 8 8.66 -3.85 7.91
N SER A 9 8.09 -4.15 6.74
CA SER A 9 8.21 -3.31 5.55
C SER A 9 7.55 -1.94 5.74
N ILE A 10 6.39 -1.91 6.39
CA ILE A 10 5.68 -0.68 6.77
C ILE A 10 6.51 0.14 7.76
N ASP A 11 7.07 -0.50 8.79
CA ASP A 11 7.84 0.20 9.82
C ASP A 11 9.10 0.86 9.22
N ILE A 12 9.83 0.13 8.37
CA ILE A 12 10.98 0.66 7.63
C ILE A 12 10.59 1.87 6.77
N CYS A 13 9.52 1.74 5.98
CA CYS A 13 9.06 2.84 5.13
C CYS A 13 8.58 4.04 5.96
N THR A 14 7.93 3.80 7.10
CA THR A 14 7.47 4.85 8.02
C THR A 14 8.66 5.63 8.58
N GLU A 15 9.70 4.93 9.04
CA GLU A 15 10.94 5.56 9.51
C GLU A 15 11.64 6.36 8.40
N GLU A 16 11.73 5.81 7.19
CA GLU A 16 12.32 6.49 6.04
C GLU A 16 11.59 7.78 5.71
N LEU A 17 10.25 7.74 5.62
CA LEU A 17 9.43 8.93 5.40
C LEU A 17 9.60 9.95 6.53
N GLN A 18 9.69 9.50 7.78
CA GLN A 18 9.93 10.41 8.89
C GLN A 18 11.31 11.08 8.81
N ARG A 19 12.35 10.37 8.38
CA ARG A 19 13.68 10.96 8.14
C ARG A 19 13.62 11.99 7.01
N ILE A 20 12.93 11.69 5.92
CA ILE A 20 12.75 12.63 4.79
C ILE A 20 11.99 13.87 5.25
N TYR A 21 10.94 13.71 6.05
CA TYR A 21 10.21 14.83 6.62
C TYR A 21 11.15 15.79 7.37
N HIS A 22 12.00 15.27 8.25
CA HIS A 22 12.98 16.09 8.97
C HIS A 22 14.02 16.75 8.04
N LEU A 23 14.45 16.08 6.97
CA LEU A 23 15.35 16.68 5.97
C LEU A 23 14.68 17.87 5.27
N ILE A 24 13.40 17.76 4.91
CA ILE A 24 12.63 18.83 4.29
C ILE A 24 12.46 20.01 5.27
N GLN A 25 12.12 19.74 6.53
CA GLN A 25 12.02 20.77 7.57
C GLN A 25 13.35 21.51 7.77
N GLY A 26 14.48 20.79 7.76
CA GLY A 26 15.81 21.38 7.95
C GLY A 26 16.30 22.22 6.76
N HIS A 27 16.00 21.82 5.53
CA HIS A 27 16.41 22.55 4.32
C HIS A 27 15.40 23.63 3.89
N GLY A 28 14.18 23.58 4.42
CA GLY A 28 13.06 24.41 4.02
C GLY A 28 12.29 23.83 2.82
N HIS A 29 10.98 24.03 2.82
CA HIS A 29 10.05 23.49 1.81
C HIS A 29 10.32 23.96 0.38
N MET A 30 11.02 25.08 0.19
CA MET A 30 11.36 25.64 -1.12
C MET A 30 12.72 25.13 -1.65
N SER A 31 13.40 24.26 -0.90
CA SER A 31 14.69 23.73 -1.31
C SER A 31 14.56 22.89 -2.59
N PRO A 32 15.48 23.03 -3.56
CA PRO A 32 15.44 22.27 -4.82
C PRO A 32 15.56 20.75 -4.62
N ILE A 33 15.95 20.28 -3.43
CA ILE A 33 15.99 18.85 -3.09
C ILE A 33 14.59 18.25 -2.85
N VAL A 34 13.62 19.08 -2.43
CA VAL A 34 12.29 18.63 -2.01
C VAL A 34 11.58 17.83 -3.11
N PRO A 35 11.53 18.27 -4.39
CA PRO A 35 10.91 17.49 -5.45
C PRO A 35 11.53 16.10 -5.65
N PHE A 36 12.84 15.95 -5.47
CA PHE A 36 13.51 14.65 -5.57
C PHE A 36 13.11 13.72 -4.42
N LEU A 37 13.08 14.25 -3.20
CA LEU A 37 12.66 13.51 -2.01
C LEU A 37 11.18 13.11 -2.09
N THR A 38 10.31 13.99 -2.59
CA THR A 38 8.89 13.67 -2.84
C THR A 38 8.76 12.54 -3.85
N LYS A 39 9.46 12.61 -5.00
CA LYS A 39 9.43 11.57 -6.03
C LYS A 39 9.94 10.22 -5.52
N TYR A 40 11.03 10.22 -4.74
CA TYR A 40 11.50 9.00 -4.06
C TYR A 40 10.42 8.44 -3.12
N SER A 41 9.80 9.31 -2.32
CA SER A 41 8.78 8.92 -1.34
C SER A 41 7.56 8.29 -2.01
N ILE A 42 7.15 8.79 -3.18
CA ILE A 42 6.07 8.20 -3.99
C ILE A 42 6.40 6.75 -4.34
N VAL A 43 7.58 6.51 -4.92
CA VAL A 43 8.00 5.17 -5.35
C VAL A 43 8.12 4.25 -4.14
N ARG A 44 8.73 4.72 -3.05
CA ARG A 44 8.96 3.94 -1.83
C ARG A 44 7.64 3.56 -1.14
N ALA A 45 6.72 4.51 -0.99
CA ALA A 45 5.41 4.28 -0.39
C ALA A 45 4.57 3.30 -1.23
N CYS A 46 4.44 3.54 -2.55
CA CYS A 46 3.71 2.63 -3.42
C CYS A 46 4.29 1.21 -3.42
N GLY A 47 5.61 1.08 -3.55
CA GLY A 47 6.26 -0.23 -3.55
C GLY A 47 6.06 -0.98 -2.24
N THR A 48 6.03 -0.27 -1.12
CA THR A 48 5.76 -0.86 0.20
C THR A 48 4.32 -1.35 0.30
N ILE A 49 3.32 -0.56 -0.10
CA ILE A 49 1.91 -0.98 -0.08
C ILE A 49 1.68 -2.17 -1.04
N GLU A 50 2.28 -2.13 -2.24
CA GLU A 50 2.18 -3.24 -3.19
C GLU A 50 2.80 -4.53 -2.64
N PHE A 51 3.98 -4.43 -2.03
CA PHE A 51 4.61 -5.55 -1.34
C PHE A 51 3.70 -6.11 -0.25
N CYS A 52 3.18 -5.26 0.65
CA CYS A 52 2.31 -5.71 1.74
C CYS A 52 1.06 -6.40 1.23
N PHE A 53 0.35 -5.81 0.27
CA PHE A 53 -0.84 -6.41 -0.34
C PHE A 53 -0.59 -7.82 -0.85
N LYS A 54 0.52 -8.02 -1.58
CA LYS A 54 0.88 -9.31 -2.15
C LYS A 54 1.32 -10.31 -1.07
N THR A 55 2.17 -9.89 -0.15
CA THR A 55 2.72 -10.72 0.91
C THR A 55 1.64 -11.22 1.86
N ILE A 56 0.73 -10.36 2.32
CA ILE A 56 -0.39 -10.73 3.20
C ILE A 56 -1.24 -11.85 2.57
N ILE A 57 -1.60 -11.71 1.30
CA ILE A 57 -2.45 -12.69 0.60
C ILE A 57 -1.70 -13.98 0.30
N SER A 58 -0.44 -13.88 -0.14
CA SER A 58 0.34 -15.07 -0.47
C SER A 58 0.69 -15.90 0.76
N ASP A 59 1.04 -15.26 1.87
CA ASP A 59 1.53 -15.95 3.06
C ASP A 59 0.41 -16.60 3.88
N SER A 60 -0.84 -16.13 3.77
CA SER A 60 -2.00 -16.81 4.38
C SER A 60 -2.27 -18.20 3.80
N HIS A 61 -1.64 -18.50 2.66
CA HIS A 61 -1.70 -19.79 1.98
C HIS A 61 -0.37 -20.56 2.11
N SER A 62 0.50 -20.16 3.05
CA SER A 62 1.71 -20.90 3.37
C SER A 62 1.36 -22.27 3.95
N GLY A 63 2.10 -23.31 3.55
CA GLY A 63 1.85 -24.69 3.99
C GLY A 63 0.95 -25.54 3.08
N HIS A 64 0.45 -24.98 1.98
CA HIS A 64 -0.16 -25.78 0.91
C HIS A 64 0.88 -26.48 0.02
N SER A 65 0.40 -27.32 -0.90
CA SER A 65 1.28 -28.00 -1.86
C SER A 65 2.01 -27.00 -2.76
N SER A 66 3.19 -27.39 -3.25
CA SER A 66 4.02 -26.52 -4.09
C SER A 66 3.30 -26.05 -5.35
N GLN A 67 2.35 -26.83 -5.89
CA GLN A 67 1.53 -26.42 -7.03
C GLN A 67 0.60 -25.26 -6.68
N ILE A 68 -0.01 -25.26 -5.49
CA ILE A 68 -0.87 -24.17 -5.02
C ILE A 68 -0.03 -22.94 -4.72
N THR A 69 1.08 -23.09 -4.01
CA THR A 69 2.02 -21.98 -3.74
C THR A 69 2.50 -21.35 -5.05
N ASN A 70 2.94 -22.15 -6.03
CA ASN A 70 3.35 -21.65 -7.34
C ASN A 70 2.22 -20.94 -8.09
N PHE A 71 0.98 -21.44 -8.01
CA PHE A 71 -0.17 -20.78 -8.61
C PHE A 71 -0.41 -19.40 -7.98
N ILE A 72 -0.39 -19.32 -6.64
CA ILE A 72 -0.59 -18.07 -5.90
C ILE A 72 0.52 -17.07 -6.19
N ASP A 73 1.78 -17.49 -6.14
CA ASP A 73 2.91 -16.61 -6.43
C ASP A 73 2.85 -16.05 -7.85
N ASN A 74 2.51 -16.87 -8.85
CA ASN A 74 2.37 -16.39 -10.22
C ASN A 74 1.14 -15.50 -10.44
N THR A 75 0.07 -15.72 -9.68
CA THR A 75 -1.18 -14.97 -9.83
C THR A 75 -1.16 -13.65 -9.06
N ILE A 76 -0.48 -13.62 -7.91
CA ILE A 76 -0.50 -12.51 -6.96
C ILE A 76 0.88 -11.87 -6.85
N ARG A 77 1.87 -12.58 -6.29
CA ARG A 77 3.20 -12.03 -5.95
C ARG A 77 3.93 -11.45 -7.18
N ASN A 78 3.92 -12.19 -8.28
CA ASN A 78 4.60 -11.85 -9.53
C ASN A 78 3.73 -11.02 -10.49
N SER A 79 2.47 -10.75 -10.14
CA SER A 79 1.58 -9.94 -10.98
C SER A 79 1.99 -8.47 -10.96
N SER A 80 1.74 -7.73 -12.04
CA SER A 80 1.91 -6.26 -12.08
C SER A 80 0.73 -5.51 -11.45
N MET A 81 0.01 -6.15 -10.52
CA MET A 81 -1.22 -5.61 -9.97
C MET A 81 -0.95 -4.52 -8.94
N ASN A 82 -1.45 -3.32 -9.23
CA ASN A 82 -1.45 -2.21 -8.29
C ASN A 82 -2.48 -2.45 -7.17
N PRO A 83 -2.15 -2.14 -5.91
CA PRO A 83 -3.05 -2.35 -4.78
C PRO A 83 -4.10 -1.23 -4.70
N ASN A 84 -4.90 -1.02 -5.74
CA ASN A 84 -6.07 -0.15 -5.63
C ASN A 84 -7.25 -0.93 -5.01
N ARG A 85 -8.28 -0.22 -4.54
CA ARG A 85 -9.42 -0.84 -3.84
C ARG A 85 -10.12 -1.92 -4.66
N GLN A 86 -10.28 -1.66 -5.96
CA GLN A 86 -10.93 -2.59 -6.87
C GLN A 86 -10.12 -3.87 -7.02
N ASN A 87 -8.80 -3.76 -7.18
CA ASN A 87 -7.89 -4.89 -7.31
C ASN A 87 -7.82 -5.71 -6.01
N ILE A 88 -7.79 -5.05 -4.85
CA ILE A 88 -7.84 -5.73 -3.55
C ILE A 88 -9.15 -6.51 -3.43
N SER A 89 -10.30 -5.85 -3.63
CA SER A 89 -11.62 -6.48 -3.53
C SER A 89 -11.83 -7.63 -4.53
N THR A 90 -11.39 -7.45 -5.79
CA THR A 90 -11.48 -8.49 -6.82
C THR A 90 -10.58 -9.67 -6.47
N THR A 91 -9.39 -9.42 -5.92
CA THR A 91 -8.47 -10.48 -5.51
C THR A 91 -9.04 -11.28 -4.35
N LEU A 92 -9.50 -10.61 -3.29
CA LEU A 92 -10.14 -11.27 -2.15
C LEU A 92 -11.29 -12.17 -2.58
N LYS A 93 -12.18 -11.67 -3.46
CA LYS A 93 -13.31 -12.44 -3.99
C LYS A 93 -12.90 -13.74 -4.69
N LYS A 94 -11.71 -13.79 -5.32
CA LYS A 94 -11.22 -15.00 -6.00
C LYS A 94 -10.86 -16.10 -5.01
N PHE A 95 -10.44 -15.73 -3.79
CA PHE A 95 -10.13 -16.68 -2.72
C PHE A 95 -11.39 -17.02 -1.93
N ASP A 96 -12.07 -16.00 -1.40
CA ASP A 96 -13.34 -16.15 -0.68
C ASP A 96 -14.23 -14.90 -0.88
N PRO A 97 -15.45 -15.05 -1.42
CA PRO A 97 -16.44 -13.97 -1.47
C PRO A 97 -16.73 -13.31 -0.11
N ASN A 98 -16.62 -14.04 1.00
CA ASN A 98 -16.79 -13.51 2.35
C ASN A 98 -15.65 -12.56 2.72
N TRP A 99 -14.40 -12.87 2.36
CA TRP A 99 -13.28 -11.95 2.58
C TRP A 99 -13.51 -10.60 1.90
N LYS A 100 -14.01 -10.61 0.65
CA LYS A 100 -14.40 -9.36 -0.02
C LYS A 100 -15.48 -8.62 0.78
N THR A 101 -16.49 -9.33 1.27
CA THR A 101 -17.61 -8.72 2.00
C THR A 101 -17.13 -8.10 3.32
N ASN A 102 -16.37 -8.86 4.12
CA ASN A 102 -15.82 -8.42 5.40
C ASN A 102 -14.85 -7.24 5.21
N PHE A 103 -13.97 -7.30 4.22
CA PHE A 103 -13.05 -6.21 3.91
C PHE A 103 -13.78 -4.91 3.57
N ASN A 104 -14.80 -4.98 2.70
CA ASN A 104 -15.56 -3.79 2.33
C ASN A 104 -16.39 -3.25 3.50
N GLN A 105 -16.94 -4.13 4.35
CA GLN A 105 -17.67 -3.72 5.55
C GLN A 105 -16.73 -3.01 6.53
N LYS A 106 -15.65 -3.66 6.96
CA LYS A 106 -14.67 -3.07 7.89
C LYS A 106 -14.12 -1.75 7.35
N LEU A 107 -13.81 -1.65 6.05
CA LEU A 107 -13.35 -0.39 5.43
C LEU A 107 -14.39 0.73 5.47
N ASN A 108 -15.69 0.40 5.39
CA ASN A 108 -16.77 1.38 5.49
C ASN A 108 -17.02 1.83 6.94
N ASP A 109 -16.68 1.00 7.92
CA ASP A 109 -16.92 1.25 9.35
C ASP A 109 -15.83 2.15 9.99
N ILE A 110 -14.70 2.40 9.31
CA ILE A 110 -13.65 3.31 9.81
C ILE A 110 -14.08 4.77 9.69
N ALA A 111 -13.72 5.58 10.69
CA ALA A 111 -13.79 7.03 10.59
C ALA A 111 -13.00 7.55 9.38
N ASP A 112 -13.50 8.60 8.71
CA ASP A 112 -12.89 9.15 7.49
C ASP A 112 -12.71 8.12 6.35
N CYS A 113 -13.56 7.09 6.27
CA CYS A 113 -13.40 6.02 5.27
C CYS A 113 -13.29 6.53 3.83
N GLU A 114 -13.99 7.60 3.46
CA GLU A 114 -13.89 8.21 2.13
C GLU A 114 -12.49 8.81 1.86
N ARG A 115 -11.85 9.43 2.87
CA ARG A 115 -10.46 9.90 2.76
C ARG A 115 -9.51 8.72 2.58
N ILE A 116 -9.61 7.72 3.46
CA ILE A 116 -8.75 6.53 3.44
C ILE A 116 -8.85 5.82 2.08
N LYS A 117 -10.09 5.64 1.59
CA LYS A 117 -10.35 5.06 0.28
C LYS A 117 -9.72 5.88 -0.86
N ALA A 118 -9.79 7.20 -0.80
CA ALA A 118 -9.21 8.08 -1.81
C ALA A 118 -7.68 8.12 -1.75
N SER A 119 -7.08 7.95 -0.57
CA SER A 119 -5.64 8.02 -0.35
C SER A 119 -4.86 6.96 -1.14
N ILE A 120 -5.32 5.70 -1.14
CA ILE A 120 -4.63 4.63 -1.89
C ILE A 120 -4.73 4.82 -3.42
N ASP A 121 -5.87 5.35 -3.89
CA ASP A 121 -6.06 5.68 -5.30
C ASP A 121 -5.19 6.89 -5.70
N SER A 122 -5.07 7.88 -4.82
CA SER A 122 -4.22 9.06 -5.00
C SER A 122 -2.73 8.72 -5.02
N LEU A 123 -2.30 7.82 -4.14
CA LEU A 123 -0.92 7.32 -4.10
C LEU A 123 -0.54 6.60 -5.40
N ASN A 124 -1.42 5.71 -5.89
CA ASN A 124 -1.23 5.03 -7.18
C ASN A 124 -1.19 6.03 -8.35
N LEU A 125 -2.06 7.04 -8.34
CA LEU A 125 -2.08 8.08 -9.37
C LEU A 125 -0.79 8.90 -9.38
N ALA A 126 -0.28 9.28 -8.22
CA ALA A 126 1.00 9.99 -8.09
C ALA A 126 2.17 9.19 -8.66
N ARG A 127 2.25 7.88 -8.37
CA ARG A 127 3.27 7.01 -8.95
C ARG A 127 3.12 6.85 -10.46
N ASN A 128 1.89 6.63 -10.95
CA ASN A 128 1.66 6.49 -12.38
C ASN A 128 2.06 7.75 -13.13
N SER A 129 1.64 8.93 -12.64
CA SER A 129 2.02 10.23 -13.20
C SER A 129 3.56 10.36 -13.26
N PHE A 130 4.26 10.08 -12.16
CA PHE A 130 5.72 10.13 -12.16
C PHE A 130 6.37 9.14 -13.15
N ALA A 131 5.89 7.89 -13.19
CA ALA A 131 6.42 6.85 -14.06
C ALA A 131 6.22 7.15 -15.56
N HIS A 132 5.17 7.91 -15.90
CA HIS A 132 4.90 8.37 -17.27
C HIS A 132 5.67 9.64 -17.64
N GLY A 133 6.46 10.21 -16.73
CA GLY A 133 7.28 11.40 -16.97
C GLY A 133 6.60 12.73 -16.62
N ASP A 134 5.37 12.68 -16.09
CA ASP A 134 4.69 13.87 -15.58
C ASP A 134 5.25 14.27 -14.19
N THR A 135 4.89 15.48 -13.75
CA THR A 135 5.19 15.95 -12.40
C THR A 135 3.97 15.75 -11.51
N PRO A 136 4.00 14.83 -10.52
CA PRO A 136 2.91 14.67 -9.57
C PRO A 136 2.63 15.97 -8.83
N SER A 137 1.36 16.34 -8.68
CA SER A 137 0.93 17.53 -7.95
C SER A 137 0.95 17.37 -6.44
N ALA A 138 1.07 16.13 -5.94
CA ALA A 138 1.07 15.83 -4.52
C ALA A 138 2.34 16.33 -3.82
N THR A 139 2.16 16.99 -2.67
CA THR A 139 3.26 17.39 -1.78
C THR A 139 3.82 16.19 -1.03
N PHE A 140 5.01 16.33 -0.43
CA PHE A 140 5.56 15.27 0.42
C PHE A 140 4.62 14.89 1.56
N GLU A 141 3.99 15.89 2.19
CA GLU A 141 3.01 15.71 3.25
C GLU A 141 1.82 14.88 2.77
N ASN A 142 1.28 15.17 1.57
CA ASN A 142 0.23 14.35 0.98
C ASN A 142 0.67 12.90 0.78
N ILE A 143 1.90 12.66 0.31
CA ILE A 143 2.39 11.28 0.12
C ILE A 143 2.51 10.54 1.45
N LYS A 144 2.98 11.22 2.51
CA LYS A 144 3.03 10.64 3.85
C LYS A 144 1.63 10.28 4.36
N ASP A 145 0.67 11.18 4.22
CA ASP A 145 -0.71 10.95 4.65
C ASP A 145 -1.36 9.82 3.85
N TYR A 146 -1.17 9.81 2.52
CA TYR A 146 -1.69 8.74 1.67
C TYR A 146 -1.11 7.38 2.03
N PHE A 147 0.18 7.33 2.37
CA PHE A 147 0.82 6.11 2.83
C PHE A 147 0.23 5.61 4.15
N MET A 148 0.09 6.48 5.15
CA MET A 148 -0.48 6.09 6.46
C MET A 148 -1.94 5.64 6.36
N ASP A 149 -2.74 6.32 5.56
CA ASP A 149 -4.11 5.89 5.26
C ASP A 149 -4.13 4.53 4.54
N SER A 150 -3.21 4.31 3.58
CA SER A 150 -3.10 3.03 2.88
C SER A 150 -2.61 1.89 3.78
N VAL A 151 -1.78 2.18 4.78
CA VAL A 151 -1.37 1.22 5.82
C VAL A 151 -2.58 0.75 6.62
N GLU A 152 -3.55 1.62 6.91
CA GLU A 152 -4.78 1.20 7.59
C GLU A 152 -5.57 0.20 6.75
N ILE A 153 -5.64 0.40 5.42
CA ILE A 153 -6.23 -0.57 4.50
C ILE A 153 -5.49 -1.92 4.55
N MET A 154 -4.15 -1.91 4.65
CA MET A 154 -3.36 -3.15 4.76
C MET A 154 -3.60 -3.88 6.08
N LYS A 155 -3.86 -3.17 7.19
CA LYS A 155 -4.23 -3.80 8.46
C LYS A 155 -5.58 -4.50 8.38
N ILE A 156 -6.58 -3.87 7.76
CA ILE A 156 -7.90 -4.50 7.54
C ILE A 156 -7.76 -5.74 6.66
N LEU A 157 -6.96 -5.64 5.59
CA LEU A 157 -6.70 -6.76 4.69
C LEU A 157 -6.10 -7.95 5.46
N ASP A 158 -5.07 -7.69 6.27
CA ASP A 158 -4.38 -8.68 7.08
C ASP A 158 -5.29 -9.30 8.14
N GLU A 159 -6.15 -8.51 8.77
CA GLU A 159 -7.17 -9.00 9.70
C GLU A 159 -8.14 -9.96 9.00
N VAL A 160 -8.74 -9.55 7.88
CA VAL A 160 -9.76 -10.33 7.15
C VAL A 160 -9.21 -11.65 6.61
N VAL A 161 -7.95 -11.66 6.18
CA VAL A 161 -7.31 -12.85 5.62
C VAL A 161 -6.78 -13.80 6.71
N SER A 162 -6.70 -13.33 7.97
CA SER A 162 -6.25 -14.11 9.12
C SER A 162 -7.39 -14.62 10.01
N GLU A 163 -8.64 -14.23 9.75
CA GLU A 163 -9.85 -14.79 10.37
C GLU A 163 -10.12 -16.24 9.92
#